data_AF-A0A349M7L6-F1
#
_entry.id   AF-A0A349M7L6-F1
#
_cell.length_a   1.000
_cell.length_b   1.000
_cell.length_c   1.000
_cell.angle_alpha   90.00
_cell.angle_beta   90.00
_cell.angle_gamma   90.00
#
_symmetry.space_group_name_H-M   'P 1'
#
loop_
_entity.id
_entity.type
_entity.pdbx_description
1 polymer ?
#
loop_
_entity_poly.entity_id
_entity_poly.type
_entity_poly.pdbx_seq_one_letter_code
_entity_poly.pdbx_strand_id
1 'polypeptide(L)'
;HKFDIVHTHLSSSSDMYIFPLVSPLVTPHVTTLHSRFPFDRVQSWTGKADELYMEWAPLLPMVAISESAREEVPYDLNFVGVVHHGLSMQQFLPTAKKRGDFFVWLGRFVEDKGTHLAIEAAKRAGVKIVLAGTIDRHQQDSVNYFNTVIKPQIDNDQVKYIGPVNMKQKI
;
A
#
# COMPACT_ATOMS: atom_id res chain seq x y z
N HIS A 1 -29.53 -4.84 -12.33
CA HIS A 1 -28.48 -5.32 -13.25
C HIS A 1 -28.19 -6.78 -12.95
N LYS A 2 -27.87 -7.59 -13.96
CA LYS A 2 -27.40 -8.97 -13.78
C LYS A 2 -25.89 -8.97 -14.04
N PHE A 3 -25.10 -9.46 -13.09
CA PHE A 3 -23.64 -9.56 -13.20
C PHE A 3 -23.24 -11.02 -13.40
N ASP A 4 -22.24 -11.27 -14.24
CA ASP A 4 -21.68 -12.60 -14.44
C ASP A 4 -20.66 -12.97 -13.35
N ILE A 5 -19.93 -11.96 -12.85
CA ILE A 5 -18.94 -12.09 -11.77
C ILE A 5 -19.06 -10.88 -10.84
N VAL A 6 -18.94 -11.11 -9.53
CA VAL A 6 -18.80 -10.06 -8.51
C VAL A 6 -17.36 -10.07 -7.98
N HIS A 7 -16.63 -8.98 -8.21
CA HIS A 7 -15.27 -8.80 -7.68
C HIS A 7 -15.27 -7.75 -6.59
N THR A 8 -14.88 -8.14 -5.38
CA THR A 8 -14.78 -7.25 -4.22
C THR A 8 -13.33 -7.07 -3.79
N HIS A 9 -13.09 -6.02 -3.00
CA HIS A 9 -11.77 -5.63 -2.55
C HIS A 9 -11.75 -5.45 -1.03
N LEU A 10 -10.73 -6.03 -0.42
CA LEU A 10 -10.56 -6.09 1.02
C LEU A 10 -9.24 -5.37 1.37
N SER A 11 -9.35 -4.18 1.95
CA SER A 11 -8.20 -3.31 2.25
C SER A 11 -8.14 -2.87 3.71
N SER A 12 -9.21 -3.06 4.47
CA SER A 12 -9.38 -2.58 5.84
C SER A 12 -10.43 -3.39 6.60
N SER A 13 -10.46 -3.24 7.92
CA SER A 13 -11.50 -3.83 8.78
C SER A 13 -12.91 -3.38 8.39
N SER A 14 -13.06 -2.15 7.90
CA SER A 14 -14.34 -1.64 7.39
C SER A 14 -14.81 -2.33 6.13
N ASP A 15 -13.96 -3.05 5.39
CA ASP A 15 -14.40 -3.77 4.18
C ASP A 15 -14.95 -5.17 4.54
N MET A 16 -14.78 -5.63 5.77
CA MET A 16 -15.17 -6.99 6.19
C MET A 16 -16.69 -7.21 6.23
N TYR A 17 -17.52 -6.15 6.27
CA TYR A 17 -18.98 -6.30 6.15
C TYR A 17 -19.39 -6.95 4.82
N ILE A 18 -18.49 -6.94 3.82
CA ILE A 18 -18.72 -7.59 2.53
C ILE A 18 -18.88 -9.10 2.71
N PHE A 19 -18.21 -9.73 3.68
CA PHE A 19 -18.18 -11.18 3.84
C PHE A 19 -19.57 -11.82 3.99
N PRO A 20 -20.44 -11.39 4.93
CA PRO A 20 -21.80 -11.91 5.03
C PRO A 20 -22.69 -11.55 3.82
N LEU A 21 -22.35 -10.49 3.07
CA LEU A 21 -23.12 -10.08 1.89
C LEU A 21 -22.78 -10.92 0.64
N VAL A 22 -21.52 -11.33 0.48
CA VAL A 22 -21.07 -12.07 -0.70
C VAL A 22 -21.12 -13.59 -0.52
N SER A 23 -20.96 -14.08 0.71
CA SER A 23 -20.99 -15.53 0.99
C SER A 23 -22.27 -16.25 0.53
N PRO A 24 -23.50 -15.68 0.58
CA PRO A 24 -24.68 -16.35 0.06
C PRO A 24 -24.90 -16.14 -1.45
N LEU A 25 -24.03 -15.42 -2.15
CA LEU A 25 -24.23 -15.15 -3.57
C LEU A 25 -24.08 -16.41 -4.42
N VAL A 26 -25.11 -16.68 -5.21
CA VAL A 26 -25.08 -17.71 -6.27
C VAL A 26 -24.21 -17.26 -7.46
N THR A 27 -24.09 -15.94 -7.66
CA THR A 27 -23.21 -15.38 -8.69
C THR A 27 -21.75 -15.69 -8.35
N PRO A 28 -20.95 -16.19 -9.31
CA PRO A 28 -19.51 -16.34 -9.11
C PRO A 28 -18.87 -15.07 -8.58
N HIS A 29 -18.04 -15.19 -7.56
CA HIS A 29 -17.41 -14.04 -6.93
C HIS A 29 -15.96 -14.33 -6.54
N VAL A 30 -15.19 -13.27 -6.32
CA VAL A 30 -13.81 -13.34 -5.83
C VAL A 30 -13.48 -12.06 -5.06
N THR A 31 -12.66 -12.19 -4.02
CA THR A 31 -12.23 -11.05 -3.19
C THR A 31 -10.72 -10.87 -3.29
N THR A 32 -10.23 -9.67 -3.60
CA THR A 32 -8.79 -9.39 -3.51
C THR A 32 -8.42 -8.85 -2.14
N LEU A 33 -7.40 -9.47 -1.50
CA LEU A 33 -6.77 -8.95 -0.30
C LEU A 33 -5.62 -8.00 -0.67
N HIS A 34 -5.79 -6.70 -0.41
CA HIS A 34 -4.82 -5.64 -0.77
C HIS A 34 -3.89 -5.22 0.37
N SER A 35 -4.32 -5.45 1.60
CA SER A 35 -3.65 -4.98 2.81
C SER A 35 -3.26 -6.17 3.69
N ARG A 36 -2.37 -5.91 4.64
CA ARG A 36 -1.98 -6.91 5.64
C ARG A 36 -3.22 -7.34 6.44
N PHE A 37 -3.42 -8.65 6.54
CA PHE A 37 -4.51 -9.29 7.26
C PHE A 37 -3.93 -10.12 8.42
N PRO A 38 -4.56 -10.15 9.61
CA PRO A 38 -5.84 -9.55 9.99
C PRO A 38 -5.82 -8.03 10.15
N PHE A 39 -6.99 -7.40 10.08
CA PHE A 39 -7.13 -5.93 10.18
C PHE A 39 -7.31 -5.43 11.61
N ASP A 40 -7.60 -6.32 12.55
CA ASP A 40 -7.74 -6.06 13.98
C ASP A 40 -6.40 -5.77 14.68
N ARG A 41 -5.26 -5.83 13.98
CA ARG A 41 -3.92 -5.60 14.55
C ARG A 41 -3.21 -4.44 13.87
N VAL A 42 -3.71 -3.22 14.10
CA VAL A 42 -2.99 -2.00 13.69
C VAL A 42 -2.47 -1.28 14.93
N GLN A 43 -1.16 -1.42 15.18
CA GLN A 43 -0.39 -0.72 16.21
C GLN A 43 -1.01 -0.77 17.62
N SER A 44 -1.88 0.20 17.95
CA SER A 44 -2.48 0.44 19.28
C SER A 44 -3.98 0.13 19.34
N TRP A 45 -4.60 -0.28 18.23
CA TRP A 45 -6.02 -0.61 18.17
C TRP A 45 -6.20 -2.11 17.90
N THR A 46 -6.85 -2.78 18.84
CA THR A 46 -7.43 -4.12 18.66
C THR A 46 -8.92 -4.02 18.43
N GLY A 47 -9.33 -4.31 17.20
CA GLY A 47 -10.74 -4.42 16.82
C GLY A 47 -11.33 -5.80 17.13
N LYS A 48 -12.63 -5.95 16.91
CA LYS A 48 -13.34 -7.24 16.90
C LYS A 48 -13.81 -7.64 15.50
N ALA A 49 -13.38 -6.94 14.45
CA ALA A 49 -13.86 -7.21 13.09
C ALA A 49 -13.52 -8.64 12.66
N ASP A 50 -12.30 -9.10 12.95
CA ASP A 50 -11.89 -10.48 12.69
C ASP A 50 -12.60 -11.50 13.58
N GLU A 51 -13.05 -11.13 14.79
CA GLU A 51 -13.94 -12.00 15.59
C GLU A 51 -15.33 -12.13 14.94
N LEU A 52 -15.86 -11.02 14.42
CA LEU A 52 -17.24 -10.94 13.93
C LEU A 52 -17.42 -11.57 12.56
N TYR A 53 -16.45 -11.40 11.65
CA TYR A 53 -16.63 -11.74 10.23
C TYR A 53 -15.93 -13.03 9.78
N MET A 54 -15.07 -13.63 10.60
CA MET A 54 -14.23 -14.75 10.16
C MET A 54 -14.99 -16.05 9.92
N GLU A 55 -16.22 -16.20 10.43
CA GLU A 55 -17.04 -17.38 10.11
C GLU A 55 -17.38 -17.51 8.62
N TRP A 56 -17.48 -16.38 7.91
CA TRP A 56 -17.73 -16.38 6.47
C TRP A 56 -16.44 -16.50 5.64
N ALA A 57 -15.27 -16.22 6.22
CA ALA A 57 -14.02 -16.13 5.47
C ALA A 57 -13.67 -17.40 4.67
N PRO A 58 -13.89 -18.64 5.17
CA PRO A 58 -13.67 -19.85 4.38
C PRO A 58 -14.56 -19.98 3.14
N LEU A 59 -15.71 -19.29 3.11
CA LEU A 59 -16.67 -19.33 2.00
C LEU A 59 -16.29 -18.37 0.86
N LEU A 60 -15.34 -17.46 1.10
CA LEU A 60 -14.94 -16.46 0.12
C LEU A 60 -13.71 -16.93 -0.65
N PRO A 61 -13.79 -17.16 -1.98
CA PRO A 61 -12.59 -17.31 -2.79
C PRO A 61 -11.80 -15.98 -2.80
N MET A 62 -10.53 -16.05 -2.40
CA MET A 62 -9.66 -14.89 -2.27
C MET A 62 -8.47 -14.96 -3.24
N VAL A 63 -8.02 -13.79 -3.70
CA VAL A 63 -6.74 -13.64 -4.39
C VAL A 63 -5.83 -12.72 -3.60
N ALA A 64 -4.58 -13.14 -3.39
CA ALA A 64 -3.55 -12.28 -2.79
C ALA A 64 -2.81 -11.49 -3.87
N ILE A 65 -2.30 -10.31 -3.51
CA ILE A 65 -1.52 -9.46 -4.42
C ILE A 65 -0.04 -9.88 -4.54
N SER A 66 0.41 -10.77 -3.67
CA SER A 66 1.75 -11.39 -3.72
C SER A 66 1.78 -12.70 -2.93
N GLU A 67 2.82 -13.51 -3.17
CA GLU A 67 3.08 -14.71 -2.38
C GLU A 67 3.36 -14.36 -0.91
N SER A 68 4.18 -13.34 -0.66
CA SER A 68 4.44 -12.84 0.71
C SER A 68 3.15 -12.41 1.42
N ALA A 69 2.25 -11.72 0.72
CA ALA A 69 0.97 -11.30 1.30
C ALA A 69 0.09 -12.51 1.65
N ARG A 70 0.17 -13.59 0.88
CA ARG A 70 -0.53 -14.86 1.17
C ARG A 70 0.09 -15.55 2.38
N GLU A 71 1.41 -15.64 2.46
CA GLU A 71 2.15 -16.30 3.54
C GLU A 71 2.06 -15.57 4.89
N GLU A 72 1.91 -14.24 4.88
CA GLU A 72 1.76 -13.45 6.09
C GLU A 72 0.40 -13.64 6.79
N VAL A 73 -0.59 -14.24 6.12
CA VAL A 73 -1.92 -14.46 6.69
C VAL A 73 -1.86 -15.63 7.67
N PRO A 74 -2.19 -15.42 8.97
CA PRO A 74 -2.10 -16.46 9.98
C PRO A 74 -3.35 -17.36 10.05
N TYR A 75 -4.30 -17.20 9.12
CA TYR A 75 -5.57 -17.93 9.07
C TYR A 75 -5.65 -18.78 7.81
N ASP A 76 -6.39 -19.89 7.89
CA ASP A 76 -6.71 -20.72 6.75
C ASP A 76 -7.83 -20.07 5.92
N LEU A 77 -7.43 -19.16 5.02
CA LEU A 77 -8.33 -18.51 4.06
C LEU A 77 -8.34 -19.26 2.73
N ASN A 78 -9.47 -19.24 2.03
CA ASN A 78 -9.63 -19.88 0.72
C ASN A 78 -8.95 -19.07 -0.39
N PHE A 79 -7.62 -19.08 -0.41
CA PHE A 79 -6.83 -18.47 -1.49
C PHE A 79 -6.89 -19.32 -2.76
N VAL A 80 -7.54 -18.81 -3.80
CA VAL A 80 -7.63 -19.46 -5.12
C VAL A 80 -6.51 -19.05 -6.07
N GLY A 81 -5.66 -18.09 -5.68
CA GLY A 81 -4.49 -17.70 -6.45
C GLY A 81 -3.80 -16.43 -5.96
N VAL A 82 -2.72 -16.09 -6.66
CA VAL A 82 -1.96 -14.85 -6.49
C VAL A 82 -2.01 -14.06 -7.80
N VAL A 83 -2.40 -12.79 -7.73
CA VAL A 83 -2.46 -11.88 -8.88
C VAL A 83 -1.68 -10.61 -8.55
N HIS A 84 -0.47 -10.50 -9.09
CA HIS A 84 0.37 -9.32 -8.89
C HIS A 84 -0.21 -8.08 -9.56
N HIS A 85 -0.05 -6.92 -8.92
CA HIS A 85 -0.37 -5.65 -9.56
C HIS A 85 0.54 -5.40 -10.77
N GLY A 86 -0.07 -5.10 -11.90
CA GLY A 86 0.64 -4.74 -13.13
C GLY A 86 0.98 -3.25 -13.20
N LEU A 87 1.99 -2.93 -14.00
CA LEU A 87 2.29 -1.58 -14.45
C LEU A 87 2.09 -1.50 -15.97
N SER A 88 1.55 -0.38 -16.45
CA SER A 88 1.39 -0.17 -17.90
C SER A 88 2.74 0.09 -18.55
N MET A 89 3.22 -0.88 -19.32
CA MET A 89 4.48 -0.76 -20.07
C MET A 89 4.43 0.27 -21.20
N GLN A 90 3.23 0.72 -21.59
CA GLN A 90 3.07 1.80 -22.57
C GLN A 90 3.21 3.19 -21.94
N GLN A 91 2.95 3.30 -20.63
CA GLN A 91 3.06 4.55 -19.88
C GLN A 91 4.43 4.69 -19.22
N PHE A 92 4.97 3.61 -18.66
CA PHE A 92 6.27 3.60 -17.97
C PHE A 92 7.35 3.02 -18.87
N LEU A 93 7.80 3.82 -19.83
CA LEU A 93 8.88 3.43 -20.73
C LEU A 93 10.25 3.69 -20.06
N PRO A 94 11.10 2.66 -19.91
CA PRO A 94 12.45 2.87 -19.40
C PRO A 94 13.24 3.76 -20.39
N THR A 95 14.05 4.67 -19.84
CA THR A 95 14.93 5.51 -20.65
C THR A 95 16.39 5.24 -20.32
N ALA A 96 17.21 5.01 -21.34
CA ALA A 96 18.67 4.92 -21.19
C ALA A 96 19.32 6.31 -20.98
N LYS A 97 18.57 7.40 -21.20
CA LYS A 97 19.08 8.75 -21.02
C LYS A 97 19.12 9.08 -19.53
N LYS A 98 20.33 9.19 -18.99
CA LYS A 98 20.56 9.67 -17.63
C LYS A 98 19.91 11.05 -17.44
N ARG A 99 18.96 11.14 -16.49
CA ARG A 99 18.24 12.39 -16.16
C ARG A 99 18.85 13.14 -14.96
N GLY A 100 19.86 12.58 -14.30
CA GLY A 100 20.60 13.23 -13.23
C GLY A 100 21.49 12.27 -12.44
N ASP A 101 22.18 12.84 -11.46
CA ASP A 101 23.05 12.16 -10.50
C ASP A 101 22.45 12.24 -9.08
N PHE A 102 21.25 11.67 -8.94
CA PHE A 102 20.48 11.69 -7.69
C PHE A 102 19.56 10.47 -7.58
N PHE A 103 19.22 10.12 -6.35
CA PHE A 103 18.17 9.15 -6.04
C PHE A 103 16.79 9.82 -6.00
N VAL A 104 15.75 9.05 -6.30
CA VAL A 104 14.36 9.48 -6.15
C VAL A 104 13.69 8.58 -5.13
N TRP A 105 12.98 9.18 -4.19
CA TRP A 105 12.02 8.48 -3.33
C TRP A 105 10.62 9.02 -3.63
N LEU A 106 9.68 8.11 -3.88
CA LEU A 106 8.30 8.45 -4.22
C LEU A 106 7.33 7.66 -3.34
N GLY A 107 6.54 8.34 -2.50
CA GLY A 107 5.61 7.64 -1.60
C GLY A 107 4.80 8.55 -0.69
N ARG A 108 4.05 7.94 0.23
CA ARG A 108 3.39 8.65 1.34
C ARG A 108 4.38 8.83 2.48
N PHE A 109 4.40 10.00 3.11
CA PHE A 109 5.26 10.24 4.27
C PHE A 109 4.65 9.64 5.53
N VAL A 110 4.90 8.35 5.72
CA VAL A 110 4.54 7.55 6.89
C VAL A 110 5.72 6.65 7.23
N GLU A 111 5.86 6.29 8.51
CA GLU A 111 7.07 5.64 9.03
C GLU A 111 7.37 4.31 8.34
N ASP A 112 6.34 3.50 8.07
CA ASP A 112 6.42 2.21 7.37
C ASP A 112 6.97 2.32 5.94
N LYS A 113 6.91 3.51 5.33
CA LYS A 113 7.47 3.78 3.99
C LYS A 113 8.95 4.16 4.02
N GLY A 114 9.55 4.26 5.21
CA GLY A 114 11.00 4.27 5.37
C GLY A 114 11.72 5.47 4.75
N THR A 115 11.07 6.63 4.57
CA THR A 115 11.70 7.79 3.93
C THR A 115 12.98 8.23 4.63
N HIS A 116 12.99 8.18 5.97
CA HIS A 116 14.17 8.44 6.79
C HIS A 116 15.37 7.53 6.45
N LEU A 117 15.13 6.24 6.20
CA LEU A 117 16.16 5.29 5.79
C LEU A 117 16.69 5.60 4.38
N ALA A 118 15.81 6.03 3.47
CA ALA A 118 16.22 6.46 2.13
C ALA A 118 17.12 7.71 2.17
N ILE A 119 16.79 8.68 3.04
CA ILE A 119 17.63 9.87 3.27
C ILE A 119 18.98 9.46 3.87
N GLU A 120 18.97 8.59 4.87
CA GLU A 120 20.20 8.09 5.50
C GLU A 120 21.10 7.37 4.50
N ALA A 121 20.54 6.48 3.67
CA ALA A 121 21.29 5.79 2.63
C ALA A 121 21.90 6.77 1.61
N ALA A 122 21.14 7.78 1.17
CA ALA A 122 21.62 8.82 0.27
C ALA A 122 22.78 9.63 0.87
N LYS A 123 22.65 10.02 2.15
CA LYS A 123 23.70 10.72 2.90
C LYS A 123 24.98 9.91 3.00
N ARG A 124 24.87 8.63 3.39
CA ARG A 124 26.01 7.71 3.49
C ARG A 124 26.69 7.48 2.14
N ALA A 125 25.91 7.46 1.05
CA ALA A 125 26.44 7.32 -0.30
C ALA A 125 27.04 8.62 -0.87
N GLY A 126 26.84 9.77 -0.22
CA GLY A 126 27.24 11.08 -0.76
C GLY A 126 26.46 11.48 -2.02
N VAL A 127 25.26 10.92 -2.24
CA VAL A 127 24.43 11.17 -3.42
C VAL A 127 23.22 12.03 -3.03
N LYS A 128 22.81 12.94 -3.91
CA LYS A 128 21.61 13.75 -3.70
C LYS A 128 20.35 12.89 -3.75
N ILE A 129 19.31 13.26 -3.01
CA ILE A 129 18.00 12.61 -3.03
C ILE A 129 16.87 13.61 -3.21
N VAL A 130 15.96 13.29 -4.14
CA VAL A 130 14.72 14.02 -4.36
C VAL A 130 13.55 13.20 -3.80
N LEU A 131 12.88 13.78 -2.82
CA LEU A 131 11.68 13.25 -2.19
C LEU A 131 10.45 13.83 -2.89
N ALA A 132 9.55 12.96 -3.32
CA ALA A 132 8.25 13.33 -3.88
C ALA A 132 7.16 12.52 -3.19
N GLY A 133 6.05 13.15 -2.82
CA GLY A 133 5.07 12.43 -2.01
C GLY A 133 4.00 13.28 -1.37
N THR A 134 3.01 12.61 -0.80
CA THR A 134 1.91 13.23 -0.07
C THR A 134 2.11 13.04 1.43
N ILE A 135 1.83 14.11 2.18
CA ILE A 135 1.66 14.08 3.64
C ILE A 135 0.15 14.00 3.88
N ASP A 136 -0.32 12.96 4.53
CA ASP A 136 -1.74 12.81 4.83
C ASP A 136 -2.11 13.68 6.03
N ARG A 137 -2.80 14.79 5.79
CA ARG A 137 -3.18 15.74 6.84
C ARG A 137 -4.27 15.21 7.77
N HIS A 138 -4.96 14.15 7.37
CA HIS A 138 -5.99 13.50 8.19
C HIS A 138 -5.40 12.40 9.08
N GLN A 139 -4.13 12.02 8.85
CA GLN A 139 -3.43 11.03 9.65
C GLN A 139 -2.35 11.72 10.48
N GLN A 140 -2.59 11.85 11.78
CA GLN A 140 -1.66 12.55 12.69
C GLN A 140 -0.25 11.96 12.66
N ASP A 141 -0.11 10.64 12.51
CA ASP A 141 1.19 9.98 12.40
C ASP A 141 1.95 10.39 11.14
N SER A 142 1.27 10.59 10.00
CA SER A 142 1.90 11.08 8.77
C SER A 142 2.42 12.52 8.96
N VAL A 143 1.60 13.38 9.59
CA VAL A 143 1.98 14.77 9.89
C VAL A 143 3.15 14.83 10.87
N ASN A 144 3.09 14.04 11.94
CA ASN A 144 4.14 13.97 12.96
C ASN A 144 5.44 13.47 12.34
N TYR A 145 5.40 12.32 11.67
CA TYR A 145 6.55 11.72 11.00
C TYR A 145 7.23 12.71 10.04
N PHE A 146 6.45 13.39 9.21
CA PHE A 146 7.02 14.39 8.31
C PHE A 146 7.67 15.55 9.08
N ASN A 147 6.99 16.13 10.06
CA ASN A 147 7.48 17.33 10.75
C ASN A 147 8.67 17.07 11.67
N THR A 148 8.72 15.92 12.33
CA THR A 148 9.74 15.62 13.36
C THR A 148 10.92 14.83 12.79
N VAL A 149 10.70 13.94 11.82
CA VAL A 149 11.74 13.05 11.28
C VAL A 149 12.26 13.51 9.93
N ILE A 150 11.37 13.91 9.01
CA ILE A 150 11.75 14.16 7.61
C ILE A 150 12.14 15.61 7.37
N LYS A 151 11.28 16.55 7.77
CA LYS A 151 11.44 17.98 7.53
C LYS A 151 12.78 18.55 8.04
N PRO A 152 13.30 18.18 9.22
CA PRO A 152 14.59 18.67 9.70
C PRO A 152 15.78 18.22 8.84
N GLN A 153 15.61 17.17 8.03
CA GLN A 153 16.66 16.65 7.17
C GLN A 153 16.69 17.29 5.78
N ILE A 154 15.71 18.14 5.44
CA ILE A 154 15.61 18.81 4.13
C ILE A 154 16.47 20.06 4.16
N ASP A 155 17.59 20.02 3.44
CA ASP A 155 18.54 21.14 3.30
C ASP A 155 18.41 21.90 1.97
N ASN A 156 17.59 21.38 1.05
CA ASN A 156 17.42 21.87 -0.32
C ASN A 156 18.69 21.78 -1.20
N ASP A 157 19.69 21.00 -0.80
CA ASP A 157 20.88 20.70 -1.60
C ASP A 157 21.10 19.19 -1.74
N GLN A 158 21.42 18.49 -0.65
CA GLN A 158 21.56 17.03 -0.66
C GLN A 158 20.20 16.34 -0.57
N VAL A 159 19.28 16.88 0.23
CA VAL A 159 17.93 16.34 0.45
C VAL A 159 16.91 17.40 0.04
N LYS A 160 16.18 17.13 -1.04
CA LYS A 160 15.18 18.06 -1.59
C LYS A 160 13.79 17.43 -1.57
N TYR A 161 12.80 18.18 -1.09
CA TYR A 161 11.39 17.79 -1.19
C TYR A 161 10.67 18.67 -2.22
N ILE A 162 9.99 18.04 -3.18
CA ILE A 162 9.30 18.74 -4.28
C ILE A 162 7.78 18.71 -4.17
N GLY A 163 7.23 18.21 -3.07
CA GLY A 163 5.78 18.07 -2.91
C GLY A 163 5.21 16.80 -3.56
N PRO A 164 3.88 16.71 -3.62
CA PRO A 164 3.20 15.65 -4.35
C PRO A 164 3.36 15.85 -5.86
N VAL A 165 3.54 14.75 -6.58
CA VAL A 165 3.69 14.75 -8.04
C VAL A 165 2.52 14.04 -8.72
N ASN A 166 2.07 14.58 -9.85
CA ASN A 166 1.03 13.98 -10.67
C ASN A 166 1.59 12.86 -11.57
N MET A 167 0.70 12.17 -12.32
CA MET A 167 1.13 11.05 -13.18
C MET A 167 2.12 11.48 -14.26
N LYS A 168 1.95 12.65 -14.88
CA LYS A 168 2.87 13.16 -15.91
C LYS A 168 4.28 13.40 -15.37
N GLN A 169 4.39 13.80 -14.11
CA GLN A 169 5.68 14.00 -13.44
C GLN A 169 6.34 12.69 -12.97
N LYS A 170 5.57 11.61 -12.85
CA LYS A 170 6.07 10.27 -12.50
C LYS A 170 6.66 9.49 -13.68
N ILE A 171 6.39 9.95 -14.92
CA ILE A 171 6.83 9.34 -16.19
C ILE A 171 7.97 10.16 -16.78
#